data_AF-A0A830HMY3-F1
#
_entry.id   AF-A0A830HMY3-F1
#
_cell.length_a   1.000
_cell.length_b   1.000
_cell.length_c   1.000
_cell.angle_alpha   90.00
_cell.angle_beta   90.00
_cell.angle_gamma   90.00
#
_symmetry.space_group_name_H-M   'P 1'
#
loop_
_entity.id
_entity.type
_entity.pdbx_description
1 polymer ?
#
loop_
_entity_poly.entity_id
_entity_poly.type
_entity_poly.pdbx_seq_one_letter_code
_entity_poly.pdbx_strand_id
1 'polypeptide(L)'
;MSLLEVNDVPVIDYWLTFATKCKKLQPLENSVYVICNEDNFAEHIAWCETQEFNHMKTEHIFSNGRTSTDPRQSQAEDIKVFREKSGWMGNLHVIDADYLFEPDFNLQRIVEHSAVLDCDCLTVMAPPGAAPEGVYSPTMFQDHGVCAVNMTEQNPTVTEFSTDIVNASQMDDDHRCVCPLYYFKSSTLDLLGTVYDTSTDAHKGLSPFLAFIVDSGRPVKSHVVDYYFNVRNLDSFLFADQFFAYHAREELRKKKLMGFQDTDSNIEFAANANTAVDAQKADDMAKGKALARSQSQRVKEVKEGTSFRDEVVEYAYRFYAALAGAKTDAEHEERVPERFSDAAKFRHKAKEQHPVYRTSNNDYGRKAPGQMDMPMSWTGLNGEFTTSFHNMKYHFTGFNCAKTSSKIHNTMDDF
;
A
#
# COMPACT_ATOMS: atom_id res chain seq x y z
N MET A 1 -16.95 11.14 0.39
CA MET A 1 -16.48 10.86 1.76
C MET A 1 -15.05 11.36 2.00
N SER A 2 -14.53 12.20 1.11
CA SER A 2 -13.21 12.85 1.17
C SER A 2 -12.91 13.64 2.45
N LEU A 3 -13.93 14.18 3.12
CA LEU A 3 -13.79 14.90 4.39
C LEU A 3 -13.94 14.01 5.63
N LEU A 4 -14.13 12.70 5.45
CA LEU A 4 -14.14 11.76 6.55
C LEU A 4 -12.72 11.66 7.15
N GLU A 5 -12.62 11.66 8.47
CA GLU A 5 -11.35 11.61 9.18
C GLU A 5 -10.89 10.16 9.37
N VAL A 6 -9.73 9.82 8.81
CA VAL A 6 -9.00 8.57 9.08
C VAL A 6 -7.82 8.93 9.96
N ASN A 7 -7.76 8.36 11.16
CA ASN A 7 -6.79 8.71 12.19
C ASN A 7 -6.73 10.23 12.45
N ASP A 8 -7.92 10.82 12.66
CA ASP A 8 -8.13 12.26 12.91
C ASP A 8 -7.64 13.19 11.79
N VAL A 9 -7.38 12.67 10.58
CA VAL A 9 -6.96 13.44 9.40
C VAL A 9 -7.98 13.23 8.27
N PRO A 10 -8.56 14.28 7.69
CA PRO A 10 -9.42 14.16 6.52
C PRO A 10 -8.75 13.36 5.40
N VAL A 11 -9.47 12.44 4.77
CA VAL A 11 -8.94 11.58 3.70
C VAL A 11 -8.28 12.39 2.59
N ILE A 12 -8.86 13.53 2.21
CA ILE A 12 -8.31 14.44 1.20
C ILE A 12 -6.95 15.06 1.59
N ASP A 13 -6.67 15.24 2.88
CA ASP A 13 -5.42 15.83 3.35
C ASP A 13 -4.22 14.87 3.14
N TYR A 14 -4.46 13.56 3.17
CA TYR A 14 -3.45 12.57 2.78
C TYR A 14 -3.03 12.76 1.33
N TRP A 15 -4.00 12.95 0.44
CA TRP A 15 -3.75 13.20 -0.98
C TRP A 15 -3.01 14.51 -1.23
N LEU A 16 -3.42 15.59 -0.56
CA LEU A 16 -2.71 16.86 -0.63
C LEU A 16 -1.28 16.76 -0.09
N THR A 17 -1.06 15.96 0.97
CA THR A 17 0.28 15.70 1.49
C THR A 17 1.16 14.98 0.45
N PHE A 18 0.61 13.97 -0.24
CA PHE A 18 1.32 13.30 -1.33
C PHE A 18 1.58 14.25 -2.52
N ALA A 19 0.61 15.07 -2.89
CA ALA A 19 0.74 16.05 -3.97
C ALA A 19 1.78 17.14 -3.64
N THR A 20 1.84 17.58 -2.38
CA THR A 20 2.81 18.58 -1.90
C THR A 20 4.25 18.11 -2.08
N LYS A 21 4.50 16.81 -1.89
CA LYS A 21 5.80 16.20 -2.13
C LYS A 21 6.15 16.09 -3.63
N CYS A 22 5.16 16.13 -4.52
CA CYS A 22 5.38 16.02 -5.97
C CYS A 22 5.75 17.37 -6.60
N LYS A 23 7.03 17.53 -6.98
CA LYS A 23 7.53 18.77 -7.61
C LYS A 23 6.81 19.16 -8.89
N LYS A 24 6.36 18.19 -9.69
CA LYS A 24 5.67 18.45 -10.97
C LYS A 24 4.26 19.01 -10.79
N LEU A 25 3.65 18.82 -9.63
CA LEU A 25 2.34 19.39 -9.31
C LEU A 25 2.46 20.79 -8.69
N GLN A 26 3.66 21.28 -8.39
CA GLN A 26 3.82 22.59 -7.77
C GLN A 26 3.72 23.74 -8.78
N PRO A 27 3.07 24.85 -8.41
CA PRO A 27 2.33 25.06 -7.15
C PRO A 27 0.94 24.40 -7.19
N LEU A 28 0.52 23.79 -6.07
CA LEU A 28 -0.75 23.04 -5.99
C LEU A 28 -1.99 23.88 -6.33
N GLU A 29 -1.92 25.18 -6.05
CA GLU A 29 -2.99 26.15 -6.30
C GLU A 29 -3.37 26.28 -7.78
N ASN A 30 -2.55 25.74 -8.69
CA ASN A 30 -2.78 25.78 -10.14
C ASN A 30 -3.06 24.39 -10.74
N SER A 31 -2.85 23.31 -9.98
CA SER A 31 -2.80 21.94 -10.52
C SER A 31 -3.80 20.99 -9.87
N VAL A 32 -4.28 21.29 -8.66
CA VAL A 32 -5.23 20.44 -7.93
C VAL A 32 -6.63 21.05 -8.00
N TYR A 33 -7.59 20.18 -8.33
CA TYR A 33 -9.02 20.49 -8.40
C TYR A 33 -9.79 19.42 -7.64
N VAL A 34 -10.88 19.83 -7.00
CA VAL A 34 -11.74 18.94 -6.22
C VAL A 34 -13.14 18.97 -6.81
N ILE A 35 -13.67 17.80 -7.09
CA ILE A 35 -15.05 17.64 -7.57
C ILE A 35 -15.81 16.95 -6.46
N CYS A 36 -16.95 17.51 -6.09
CA CYS A 36 -17.81 16.96 -5.06
C CYS A 36 -19.28 17.09 -5.48
N ASN A 37 -20.16 16.42 -4.74
CA ASN A 37 -21.60 16.61 -4.86
C ASN A 37 -22.02 18.00 -4.33
N GLU A 38 -23.20 18.45 -4.75
CA GLU A 38 -23.80 19.71 -4.31
C GLU A 38 -23.98 19.75 -2.79
N ASP A 39 -24.39 18.63 -2.19
CA ASP A 39 -24.65 18.54 -0.75
C ASP A 39 -23.39 18.80 0.10
N ASN A 40 -22.20 18.35 -0.35
CA ASN A 40 -20.94 18.58 0.37
C ASN A 40 -20.14 19.77 -0.18
N PHE A 41 -20.65 20.51 -1.17
CA PHE A 41 -19.91 21.61 -1.80
C PHE A 41 -19.54 22.70 -0.79
N ALA A 42 -20.51 23.15 0.01
CA ALA A 42 -20.28 24.16 1.04
C ALA A 42 -19.28 23.69 2.12
N GLU A 43 -19.30 22.40 2.48
CA GLU A 43 -18.36 21.81 3.44
C GLU A 43 -16.93 21.78 2.89
N HIS A 44 -16.74 21.47 1.60
CA HIS A 44 -15.43 21.50 0.96
C HIS A 44 -14.89 22.93 0.83
N ILE A 45 -15.74 23.90 0.53
CA ILE A 45 -15.35 25.32 0.51
C ILE A 45 -14.89 25.74 1.92
N ALA A 46 -15.69 25.44 2.95
CA ALA A 46 -15.32 25.75 4.33
C ALA A 46 -14.03 25.04 4.76
N TRP A 47 -13.87 23.75 4.45
CA TRP A 47 -12.64 23.01 4.72
C TRP A 47 -11.43 23.69 4.06
N CYS A 48 -11.53 24.07 2.78
CA CYS A 48 -10.47 24.74 2.04
C CYS A 48 -10.11 26.12 2.63
N GLU A 49 -11.08 26.85 3.20
CA GLU A 49 -10.85 28.13 3.87
C GLU A 49 -10.23 27.98 5.27
N THR A 50 -10.49 26.86 5.96
CA THR A 50 -9.97 26.61 7.32
C THR A 50 -8.54 26.10 7.37
N GLN A 51 -8.06 25.50 6.29
CA GLN A 51 -6.72 24.92 6.22
C GLN A 51 -5.66 26.03 6.26
N GLU A 52 -4.79 26.01 7.27
CA GLU A 52 -3.58 26.86 7.31
C GLU A 52 -2.67 26.60 6.09
N PHE A 53 -2.82 25.42 5.48
CA PHE A 53 -2.16 25.01 4.25
C PHE A 53 -2.89 25.58 3.04
N ASN A 54 -2.56 26.84 2.70
CA ASN A 54 -2.98 27.58 1.48
C ASN A 54 -2.46 26.93 0.18
N HIS A 55 -2.73 25.65 -0.04
CA HIS A 55 -2.25 24.91 -1.21
C HIS A 55 -3.30 24.82 -2.32
N MET A 56 -4.55 25.17 -2.05
CA MET A 56 -5.62 25.10 -3.04
C MET A 56 -6.50 26.35 -2.94
N LYS A 57 -7.06 26.76 -4.07
CA LYS A 57 -8.01 27.86 -4.13
C LYS A 57 -9.43 27.32 -4.10
N THR A 58 -10.33 28.05 -3.43
CA THR A 58 -11.76 27.73 -3.43
C THR A 58 -12.36 27.71 -4.84
N GLU A 59 -11.78 28.48 -5.78
CA GLU A 59 -12.17 28.48 -7.20
C GLU A 59 -11.92 27.15 -7.94
N HIS A 60 -11.14 26.23 -7.35
CA HIS A 60 -10.85 24.90 -7.90
C HIS A 60 -11.73 23.80 -7.32
N ILE A 61 -12.69 24.15 -6.46
CA ILE A 61 -13.69 23.22 -5.96
C ILE A 61 -14.92 23.36 -6.84
N PHE A 62 -15.36 22.27 -7.44
CA PHE A 62 -16.52 22.22 -8.30
C PHE A 62 -17.57 21.28 -7.73
N SER A 63 -18.81 21.74 -7.69
CA SER A 63 -19.97 20.86 -7.55
C SER A 63 -20.29 20.18 -8.89
N ASN A 64 -20.61 18.90 -8.88
CA ASN A 64 -21.20 18.20 -10.03
C ASN A 64 -22.73 18.39 -10.15
N GLY A 65 -23.34 19.16 -9.24
CA GLY A 65 -24.76 19.50 -9.25
C GLY A 65 -25.69 18.39 -8.74
N ARG A 66 -25.12 17.26 -8.27
CA ARG A 66 -25.90 16.14 -7.73
C ARG A 66 -26.03 16.21 -6.23
N THR A 67 -27.12 15.65 -5.73
CA THR A 67 -27.39 15.47 -4.31
C THR A 67 -27.08 14.04 -3.89
N SER A 68 -27.03 13.80 -2.59
CA SER A 68 -26.91 12.47 -1.97
C SER A 68 -28.10 11.54 -2.28
N THR A 69 -29.20 12.08 -2.79
CA THR A 69 -30.38 11.31 -3.21
C THR A 69 -30.29 10.82 -4.65
N ASP A 70 -29.43 11.43 -5.46
CA ASP A 70 -29.18 10.99 -6.83
C ASP A 70 -28.39 9.66 -6.82
N PRO A 71 -28.63 8.77 -7.79
CA PRO A 71 -27.76 7.62 -8.00
C PRO A 71 -26.31 8.09 -8.12
N ARG A 72 -25.39 7.33 -7.50
CA ARG A 72 -23.97 7.67 -7.50
C ARG A 72 -23.48 7.91 -8.92
N GLN A 73 -23.06 9.15 -9.17
CA GLN A 73 -22.46 9.55 -10.43
C GLN A 73 -21.12 8.84 -10.60
N SER A 74 -20.78 8.55 -11.85
CA SER A 74 -19.49 7.98 -12.13
C SER A 74 -18.41 9.05 -12.21
N GLN A 75 -17.19 8.61 -11.93
CA GLN A 75 -15.98 9.40 -12.13
C GLN A 75 -15.87 9.95 -13.56
N ALA A 76 -16.42 9.25 -14.56
CA ALA A 76 -16.43 9.73 -15.94
C ALA A 76 -17.25 11.02 -16.12
N GLU A 77 -18.40 11.14 -15.46
CA GLU A 77 -19.22 12.35 -15.52
C GLU A 77 -18.60 13.48 -14.68
N ASP A 78 -17.94 13.16 -13.56
CA ASP A 78 -17.15 14.13 -12.80
C ASP A 78 -16.00 14.71 -13.67
N ILE A 79 -15.27 13.86 -14.41
CA ILE A 79 -14.23 14.32 -15.35
C ILE A 79 -14.84 15.24 -16.42
N LYS A 80 -16.04 14.95 -16.93
CA LYS A 80 -16.75 15.84 -17.89
C LYS A 80 -17.03 17.21 -17.26
N VAL A 81 -17.62 17.23 -16.06
CA VAL A 81 -17.90 18.47 -15.31
C VAL A 81 -16.62 19.27 -15.09
N PHE A 82 -15.53 18.61 -14.70
CA PHE A 82 -14.24 19.26 -14.54
C PHE A 82 -13.75 19.90 -15.84
N ARG A 83 -13.80 19.18 -16.96
CA ARG A 83 -13.36 19.74 -18.25
C ARG A 83 -14.21 20.94 -18.68
N GLU A 84 -15.52 20.86 -18.46
CA GLU A 84 -16.45 21.96 -18.77
C GLU A 84 -16.17 23.20 -17.93
N LYS A 85 -15.98 23.03 -16.62
CA LYS A 85 -15.80 24.15 -15.68
C LYS A 85 -14.40 24.75 -15.67
N SER A 86 -13.36 23.92 -15.78
CA SER A 86 -11.96 24.38 -15.76
C SER A 86 -11.46 24.86 -17.12
N GLY A 87 -12.05 24.38 -18.22
CA GLY A 87 -11.49 24.56 -19.56
C GLY A 87 -10.15 23.84 -19.76
N TRP A 88 -9.78 22.90 -18.88
CA TRP A 88 -8.51 22.19 -18.96
C TRP A 88 -8.44 21.25 -20.17
N MET A 89 -7.39 21.40 -20.97
CA MET A 89 -7.15 20.63 -22.20
C MET A 89 -5.88 19.77 -22.13
N GLY A 90 -5.23 19.71 -20.98
CA GLY A 90 -4.00 18.94 -20.77
C GLY A 90 -4.25 17.48 -20.37
N ASN A 91 -3.16 16.78 -20.06
CA ASN A 91 -3.23 15.46 -19.43
C ASN A 91 -3.78 15.60 -18.01
N LEU A 92 -4.39 14.54 -17.48
CA LEU A 92 -5.07 14.56 -16.18
C LEU A 92 -4.68 13.34 -15.35
N HIS A 93 -4.33 13.59 -14.09
CA HIS A 93 -4.37 12.55 -13.07
C HIS A 93 -5.72 12.62 -12.36
N VAL A 94 -6.40 11.49 -12.27
CA VAL A 94 -7.72 11.38 -11.62
C VAL A 94 -7.55 10.50 -10.40
N ILE A 95 -7.96 11.01 -9.24
CA ILE A 95 -7.89 10.32 -7.95
C ILE A 95 -9.30 10.26 -7.38
N ASP A 96 -9.73 9.07 -6.98
CA ASP A 96 -10.94 8.95 -6.17
C ASP A 96 -10.61 9.17 -4.70
N ALA A 97 -11.09 10.29 -4.16
CA ALA A 97 -10.85 10.69 -2.80
C ALA A 97 -11.62 9.85 -1.76
N ASP A 98 -12.40 8.85 -2.17
CA ASP A 98 -12.97 7.85 -1.25
C ASP A 98 -12.01 6.66 -0.99
N TYR A 99 -10.77 6.75 -1.47
CA TYR A 99 -9.75 5.75 -1.22
C TYR A 99 -8.47 6.38 -0.70
N LEU A 100 -7.72 5.59 0.04
CA LEU A 100 -6.41 5.94 0.57
C LEU A 100 -5.38 4.93 0.12
N PHE A 101 -4.15 5.36 -0.12
CA PHE A 101 -3.03 4.45 -0.31
C PHE A 101 -2.26 4.36 1.00
N GLU A 102 -1.37 3.38 1.12
CA GLU A 102 -0.53 3.27 2.30
C GLU A 102 0.24 4.57 2.62
N PRO A 103 0.59 4.82 3.89
CA PRO A 103 1.27 6.06 4.30
C PRO A 103 2.56 6.39 3.56
N ASP A 104 3.28 5.37 3.07
CA ASP A 104 4.53 5.52 2.31
C ASP A 104 4.32 5.64 0.80
N PHE A 105 3.07 5.75 0.35
CA PHE A 105 2.72 5.89 -1.05
C PHE A 105 3.43 7.07 -1.72
N ASN A 106 4.08 6.80 -2.86
CA ASN A 106 4.87 7.77 -3.59
C ASN A 106 4.16 8.25 -4.86
N LEU A 107 3.26 9.23 -4.70
CA LEU A 107 2.55 9.86 -5.82
C LEU A 107 3.51 10.50 -6.83
N GLN A 108 4.65 11.04 -6.38
CA GLN A 108 5.62 11.67 -7.26
C GLN A 108 6.14 10.68 -8.32
N ARG A 109 6.45 9.44 -7.91
CA ARG A 109 6.89 8.40 -8.84
C ARG A 109 5.84 8.13 -9.92
N ILE A 110 4.57 8.02 -9.53
CA ILE A 110 3.46 7.78 -10.46
C ILE A 110 3.32 8.93 -11.46
N VAL A 111 3.31 10.17 -10.98
CA VAL A 111 3.17 11.37 -11.82
C VAL A 111 4.36 11.53 -12.76
N GLU A 112 5.58 11.33 -12.27
CA GLU A 112 6.79 11.46 -13.08
C GLU A 112 6.88 10.39 -14.15
N HIS A 113 6.62 9.13 -13.78
CA HIS A 113 6.64 8.02 -14.75
C HIS A 113 5.55 8.18 -15.79
N SER A 114 4.32 8.52 -15.40
CA SER A 114 3.22 8.71 -16.36
C SER A 114 3.50 9.84 -17.35
N ALA A 115 4.15 10.92 -16.88
CA ALA A 115 4.60 12.00 -17.75
C ALA A 115 5.75 11.60 -18.70
N VAL A 116 6.66 10.70 -18.28
CA VAL A 116 7.77 10.23 -19.11
C VAL A 116 7.31 9.21 -20.15
N LEU A 117 6.39 8.33 -19.77
CA LEU A 117 5.88 7.27 -20.65
C LEU A 117 4.97 7.80 -21.77
N ASP A 118 4.40 9.00 -21.58
CA ASP A 118 3.53 9.67 -22.55
C ASP A 118 2.43 8.75 -23.13
N CYS A 119 1.84 7.92 -22.28
CA CYS A 119 0.72 7.03 -22.57
C CYS A 119 -0.25 7.01 -21.38
N ASP A 120 -1.48 6.54 -21.61
CA ASP A 120 -2.45 6.38 -20.52
C ASP A 120 -1.88 5.38 -19.49
N CYS A 121 -2.02 5.67 -18.20
CA CYS A 121 -1.52 4.81 -17.14
C CYS A 121 -2.62 4.48 -16.14
N LEU A 122 -2.70 3.20 -15.75
CA LEU A 122 -3.55 2.73 -14.66
C LEU A 122 -2.69 2.40 -13.46
N THR A 123 -3.14 2.70 -12.24
CA THR A 123 -2.54 2.07 -11.06
C THR A 123 -3.21 0.73 -10.83
N VAL A 124 -2.43 -0.28 -10.48
CA VAL A 124 -2.90 -1.66 -10.33
C VAL A 124 -2.32 -2.26 -9.06
N MET A 125 -3.09 -3.07 -8.36
CA MET A 125 -2.65 -3.80 -7.18
C MET A 125 -2.60 -5.28 -7.52
N ALA A 126 -1.57 -5.97 -7.02
CA ALA A 126 -1.61 -7.42 -7.02
C ALA A 126 -2.90 -7.88 -6.33
N PRO A 127 -3.65 -8.84 -6.89
CA PRO A 127 -4.70 -9.47 -6.11
C PRO A 127 -4.03 -9.98 -4.84
N PRO A 128 -4.64 -9.79 -3.68
CA PRO A 128 -4.05 -10.29 -2.45
C PRO A 128 -3.97 -11.81 -2.55
N GLY A 129 -2.78 -12.32 -2.91
CA GLY A 129 -2.57 -13.74 -3.17
C GLY A 129 -2.97 -14.54 -1.94
N ALA A 130 -3.78 -15.59 -2.09
CA ALA A 130 -4.24 -16.51 -1.05
C ALA A 130 -4.42 -15.89 0.36
N ALA A 131 -4.85 -14.64 0.43
CA ALA A 131 -5.20 -14.01 1.68
C ALA A 131 -6.29 -14.87 2.31
N PRO A 132 -6.17 -15.32 3.57
CA PRO A 132 -7.21 -16.11 4.22
C PRO A 132 -8.58 -15.47 4.00
N GLU A 133 -9.54 -16.31 3.60
CA GLU A 133 -10.92 -15.91 3.32
C GLU A 133 -11.45 -15.01 4.44
N GLY A 134 -11.92 -13.81 4.09
CA GLY A 134 -12.55 -12.87 5.02
C GLY A 134 -11.77 -11.59 5.35
N VAL A 135 -10.50 -11.47 4.95
CA VAL A 135 -9.70 -10.24 5.23
C VAL A 135 -9.88 -9.17 4.16
N TYR A 136 -10.07 -9.60 2.91
CA TYR A 136 -10.51 -8.71 1.84
C TYR A 136 -11.99 -8.94 1.62
N SER A 137 -12.80 -7.93 1.93
CA SER A 137 -14.18 -7.94 1.45
C SER A 137 -14.12 -7.94 -0.09
N PRO A 138 -14.82 -8.87 -0.78
CA PRO A 138 -14.95 -8.84 -2.23
C PRO A 138 -15.40 -7.47 -2.76
N THR A 139 -16.05 -6.66 -1.91
CA THR A 139 -16.45 -5.28 -2.20
C THR A 139 -15.28 -4.32 -2.43
N MET A 140 -14.05 -4.65 -2.03
CA MET A 140 -12.88 -3.82 -2.35
C MET A 140 -12.60 -3.78 -3.85
N PHE A 141 -12.97 -4.81 -4.60
CA PHE A 141 -12.62 -4.98 -6.02
C PHE A 141 -13.73 -4.60 -7.00
N GLN A 142 -14.93 -4.26 -6.50
CA GLN A 142 -16.12 -4.17 -7.36
C GLN A 142 -16.17 -2.89 -8.21
N ASP A 143 -15.45 -1.85 -7.81
CA ASP A 143 -15.70 -0.50 -8.34
C ASP A 143 -14.84 -0.12 -9.56
N HIS A 144 -13.73 -0.81 -9.82
CA HIS A 144 -12.71 -0.37 -10.79
C HIS A 144 -12.33 -1.40 -11.86
N GLY A 145 -12.82 -2.63 -11.75
CA GLY A 145 -12.52 -3.71 -12.69
C GLY A 145 -11.17 -4.40 -12.45
N VAL A 146 -10.89 -5.37 -13.30
CA VAL A 146 -9.68 -6.21 -13.28
C VAL A 146 -8.98 -6.06 -14.63
N CYS A 147 -7.65 -6.07 -14.62
CA CYS A 147 -6.87 -6.05 -15.85
C CYS A 147 -5.78 -7.12 -15.86
N ALA A 148 -5.49 -7.70 -17.02
CA ALA A 148 -4.30 -8.52 -17.22
C ALA A 148 -3.11 -7.61 -17.51
N VAL A 149 -1.99 -7.85 -16.82
CA VAL A 149 -0.80 -7.01 -16.90
C VAL A 149 0.42 -7.86 -17.24
N ASN A 150 1.12 -7.50 -18.31
CA ASN A 150 2.40 -8.12 -18.64
C ASN A 150 3.51 -7.60 -17.70
N MET A 151 3.82 -8.37 -16.66
CA MET A 151 4.83 -8.04 -15.65
C MET A 151 6.27 -8.32 -16.10
N THR A 152 6.48 -8.94 -17.28
CA THR A 152 7.83 -9.26 -17.77
C THR A 152 8.60 -8.03 -18.30
N GLU A 153 7.86 -6.95 -18.56
CA GLU A 153 8.42 -5.69 -19.05
C GLU A 153 8.85 -4.77 -17.90
N GLN A 154 9.87 -3.93 -18.14
CA GLN A 154 10.30 -2.91 -17.18
C GLN A 154 9.17 -1.91 -16.84
N ASN A 155 8.26 -1.67 -17.79
CA ASN A 155 7.08 -0.84 -17.62
C ASN A 155 5.85 -1.70 -17.95
N PRO A 156 5.21 -2.30 -16.94
CA PRO A 156 4.16 -3.29 -17.16
C PRO A 156 3.03 -2.74 -18.03
N THR A 157 2.60 -3.51 -19.02
CA THR A 157 1.58 -3.11 -19.99
C THR A 157 0.26 -3.80 -19.68
N VAL A 158 -0.83 -3.05 -19.71
CA VAL A 158 -2.18 -3.61 -19.60
C VAL A 158 -2.54 -4.23 -20.94
N THR A 159 -2.79 -5.54 -20.95
CA THR A 159 -3.10 -6.31 -22.17
C THR A 159 -4.59 -6.57 -22.34
N GLU A 160 -5.33 -6.62 -21.24
CA GLU A 160 -6.77 -6.88 -21.22
C GLU A 160 -7.38 -6.12 -20.03
N PHE A 161 -8.63 -5.69 -20.17
CA PHE A 161 -9.40 -5.09 -19.10
C PHE A 161 -10.81 -5.70 -19.09
N SER A 162 -11.24 -6.15 -17.92
CA SER A 162 -12.57 -6.70 -17.68
C SER A 162 -13.28 -5.89 -16.62
N THR A 163 -14.53 -5.55 -16.91
CA THR A 163 -15.48 -4.98 -15.95
C THR A 163 -16.08 -6.04 -15.03
N ASP A 164 -16.02 -7.31 -15.42
CA ASP A 164 -16.61 -8.39 -14.65
C ASP A 164 -15.81 -8.62 -13.37
N ILE A 165 -16.53 -8.70 -12.25
CA ILE A 165 -15.94 -9.04 -10.96
C ILE A 165 -15.56 -10.51 -11.01
N VAL A 166 -14.31 -10.76 -11.38
CA VAL A 166 -13.71 -12.08 -11.30
C VAL A 166 -13.51 -12.40 -9.82
N ASN A 167 -14.00 -13.56 -9.35
CA ASN A 167 -13.69 -14.00 -7.99
C ASN A 167 -12.16 -14.10 -7.87
N ALA A 168 -11.58 -13.74 -6.72
CA ALA A 168 -10.13 -13.80 -6.53
C ALA A 168 -9.54 -15.18 -6.88
N SER A 169 -10.31 -16.27 -6.72
CA SER A 169 -9.94 -17.64 -7.09
C SER A 169 -9.84 -17.90 -8.60
N GLN A 170 -10.37 -17.01 -9.43
CA GLN A 170 -10.35 -17.09 -10.90
C GLN A 170 -9.33 -16.12 -11.52
N MET A 171 -8.63 -15.34 -10.71
CA MET A 171 -7.57 -14.44 -11.17
C MET A 171 -6.28 -15.23 -11.35
N ASP A 172 -5.76 -15.25 -12.58
CA ASP A 172 -4.41 -15.77 -12.84
C ASP A 172 -3.33 -14.83 -12.25
N ASP A 173 -2.09 -15.32 -12.18
CA ASP A 173 -0.92 -14.58 -11.67
C ASP A 173 -0.64 -13.26 -12.40
N ASP A 174 -1.23 -13.04 -13.57
CA ASP A 174 -1.11 -11.82 -14.38
C ASP A 174 -2.29 -10.84 -14.19
N HIS A 175 -3.38 -11.26 -13.55
CA HIS A 175 -4.53 -10.39 -13.31
C HIS A 175 -4.28 -9.48 -12.12
N ARG A 176 -4.70 -8.22 -12.23
CA ARG A 176 -4.50 -7.18 -11.23
C ARG A 176 -5.78 -6.39 -11.03
N CYS A 177 -5.99 -5.91 -9.81
CA CYS A 177 -7.12 -5.05 -9.50
C CYS A 177 -6.77 -3.62 -9.85
N VAL A 178 -7.61 -2.94 -10.62
CA VAL A 178 -7.37 -1.54 -10.96
C VAL A 178 -7.64 -0.67 -9.74
N CYS A 179 -6.73 0.25 -9.46
CA CYS A 179 -6.79 1.15 -8.33
C CYS A 179 -7.37 2.51 -8.75
N PRO A 180 -7.93 3.28 -7.80
CA PRO A 180 -8.62 4.56 -8.03
C PRO A 180 -7.68 5.74 -8.33
N LEU A 181 -6.55 5.49 -9.02
CA LEU A 181 -5.62 6.52 -9.47
C LEU A 181 -5.27 6.26 -10.95
N TYR A 182 -5.70 7.19 -11.79
CA TYR A 182 -5.58 7.09 -13.25
C TYR A 182 -4.76 8.24 -13.80
N TYR A 183 -4.08 8.01 -14.92
CA TYR A 183 -3.51 9.05 -15.75
C TYR A 183 -4.06 8.92 -17.17
N PHE A 184 -4.68 9.99 -17.65
CA PHE A 184 -5.21 10.07 -19.00
C PHE A 184 -4.53 11.17 -19.80
N LYS A 185 -4.15 10.85 -21.05
CA LYS A 185 -3.74 11.86 -22.03
C LYS A 185 -4.94 12.70 -22.45
N SER A 186 -4.68 13.96 -22.81
CA SER A 186 -5.71 14.85 -23.35
C SER A 186 -6.44 14.24 -24.55
N SER A 187 -5.70 13.63 -25.48
CA SER A 187 -6.25 12.98 -26.68
C SER A 187 -7.10 11.73 -26.38
N THR A 188 -6.93 11.12 -25.22
CA THR A 188 -7.77 10.02 -24.75
C THR A 188 -9.01 10.57 -24.03
N LEU A 189 -8.85 11.61 -23.21
CA LEU A 189 -9.97 12.30 -22.55
C LEU A 189 -10.99 12.89 -23.53
N ASP A 190 -10.58 13.29 -24.74
CA ASP A 190 -11.49 13.76 -25.79
C ASP A 190 -12.47 12.67 -26.26
N LEU A 191 -12.13 11.40 -26.07
CA LEU A 191 -12.98 10.26 -26.40
C LEU A 191 -13.98 9.92 -25.30
N LEU A 192 -13.76 10.40 -24.07
CA LEU A 192 -14.60 10.09 -22.91
C LEU A 192 -16.06 10.46 -23.15
N GLY A 193 -16.31 11.62 -23.78
CA GLY A 193 -17.64 12.07 -24.16
C GLY A 193 -18.40 11.03 -24.97
N THR A 194 -17.83 10.67 -26.12
CA THR A 194 -18.37 9.72 -27.08
C THR A 194 -18.62 8.36 -26.43
N VAL A 195 -17.62 7.79 -25.75
CA VAL A 195 -17.74 6.44 -25.16
C VAL A 195 -18.82 6.42 -24.09
N TYR A 196 -18.83 7.42 -23.20
CA TYR A 196 -19.80 7.54 -22.12
C TYR A 196 -21.24 7.64 -22.63
N ASP A 197 -21.45 8.38 -23.71
CA ASP A 197 -22.79 8.61 -24.27
C ASP A 197 -23.29 7.39 -25.06
N THR A 198 -22.37 6.59 -25.61
CA THR A 198 -22.71 5.32 -26.30
C THR A 198 -22.88 4.12 -25.38
N SER A 199 -22.39 4.18 -24.15
CA SER A 199 -22.50 3.05 -23.22
C SER A 199 -23.97 2.79 -22.85
N THR A 200 -24.42 1.56 -23.08
CA THR A 200 -25.74 1.06 -22.65
C THR A 200 -25.73 0.57 -21.20
N ASP A 201 -24.57 0.58 -20.53
CA ASP A 201 -24.47 0.12 -19.16
C ASP A 201 -25.33 1.00 -18.24
N ALA A 202 -26.17 0.36 -17.44
CA ALA A 202 -26.98 1.03 -16.43
C ALA A 202 -26.07 1.72 -15.40
N HIS A 203 -24.88 1.15 -15.17
CA HIS A 203 -23.83 1.76 -14.38
C HIS A 203 -22.84 2.42 -15.34
N LYS A 204 -23.06 3.70 -15.64
CA LYS A 204 -22.16 4.49 -16.49
C LYS A 204 -20.82 4.78 -15.80
N GLY A 205 -20.11 3.79 -15.26
CA GLY A 205 -18.83 3.94 -14.56
C GLY A 205 -17.68 4.43 -15.45
N LEU A 206 -16.48 4.52 -14.89
CA LEU A 206 -15.26 4.72 -15.67
C LEU A 206 -14.83 3.43 -16.38
N SER A 207 -15.26 2.27 -15.90
CA SER A 207 -14.84 0.95 -16.38
C SER A 207 -15.11 0.71 -17.88
N PRO A 208 -16.29 1.06 -18.45
CA PRO A 208 -16.50 0.96 -19.90
C PRO A 208 -15.52 1.82 -20.72
N PHE A 209 -15.10 2.97 -20.19
CA PHE A 209 -14.11 3.82 -20.84
C PHE A 209 -12.70 3.21 -20.74
N LEU A 210 -12.34 2.62 -19.61
CA LEU A 210 -11.07 1.89 -19.45
C LEU A 210 -10.99 0.70 -20.42
N ALA A 211 -12.06 -0.11 -20.50
CA ALA A 211 -12.18 -1.21 -21.45
C ALA A 211 -11.97 -0.71 -22.89
N PHE A 212 -12.67 0.36 -23.28
CA PHE A 212 -12.52 0.97 -24.60
C PHE A 212 -11.08 1.40 -24.92
N ILE A 213 -10.37 2.02 -23.96
CA ILE A 213 -8.99 2.47 -24.20
C ILE A 213 -8.08 1.26 -24.46
N VAL A 214 -8.21 0.22 -23.65
CA VAL A 214 -7.41 -1.02 -23.79
C VAL A 214 -7.73 -1.72 -25.12
N ASP A 215 -9.03 -1.88 -25.43
CA ASP A 215 -9.50 -2.55 -26.66
C ASP A 215 -9.16 -1.77 -27.94
N SER A 216 -8.95 -0.45 -27.84
CA SER A 216 -8.54 0.37 -28.97
C SER A 216 -7.12 0.09 -29.47
N GLY A 217 -6.36 -0.76 -28.77
CA GLY A 217 -4.97 -1.09 -29.09
C GLY A 217 -3.98 0.02 -28.74
N ARG A 218 -4.43 1.07 -28.04
CA ARG A 218 -3.54 2.10 -27.50
C ARG A 218 -2.70 1.49 -26.38
N PRO A 219 -1.40 1.84 -26.29
CA PRO A 219 -0.58 1.35 -25.20
C PRO A 219 -1.08 1.95 -23.89
N VAL A 220 -1.51 1.09 -22.96
CA VAL A 220 -1.86 1.46 -21.59
C VAL A 220 -0.82 0.85 -20.67
N LYS A 221 -0.09 1.69 -19.94
CA LYS A 221 0.89 1.23 -18.95
C LYS A 221 0.23 1.09 -17.59
N SER A 222 0.87 0.32 -16.72
CA SER A 222 0.41 0.17 -15.34
C SER A 222 1.52 0.46 -14.34
N HIS A 223 1.11 1.05 -13.23
CA HIS A 223 1.96 1.23 -12.06
C HIS A 223 1.47 0.30 -10.96
N VAL A 224 2.33 -0.60 -10.53
CA VAL A 224 1.99 -1.52 -9.45
C VAL A 224 2.11 -0.78 -8.12
N VAL A 225 1.04 -0.85 -7.34
CA VAL A 225 0.97 -0.38 -5.97
C VAL A 225 0.80 -1.56 -5.04
N ASP A 226 1.30 -1.42 -3.83
CA ASP A 226 1.24 -2.50 -2.85
C ASP A 226 -0.19 -2.62 -2.30
N TYR A 227 -0.76 -1.51 -1.80
CA TYR A 227 -2.09 -1.51 -1.19
C TYR A 227 -2.85 -0.19 -1.35
N TYR A 228 -4.17 -0.29 -1.32
CA TYR A 228 -5.08 0.82 -1.12
C TYR A 228 -6.26 0.39 -0.24
N PHE A 229 -6.90 1.37 0.39
CA PHE A 229 -7.97 1.23 1.36
C PHE A 229 -9.21 1.94 0.82
N ASN A 230 -10.33 1.24 0.77
CA ASN A 230 -11.62 1.84 0.45
C ASN A 230 -12.24 2.39 1.74
N VAL A 231 -12.54 3.69 1.82
CA VAL A 231 -13.16 4.29 3.01
C VAL A 231 -14.68 4.49 2.86
N ARG A 232 -15.28 3.92 1.80
CA ARG A 232 -16.71 4.06 1.51
C ARG A 232 -17.60 3.26 2.45
N ASN A 233 -17.13 2.10 2.89
CA ASN A 233 -17.90 1.23 3.78
C ASN A 233 -17.32 1.31 5.20
N LEU A 234 -18.20 1.17 6.19
CA LEU A 234 -17.85 1.37 7.60
C LEU A 234 -16.71 0.44 8.04
N ASP A 235 -16.75 -0.84 7.65
CA ASP A 235 -15.75 -1.82 8.08
C ASP A 235 -14.36 -1.51 7.50
N SER A 236 -14.28 -1.17 6.22
CA SER A 236 -13.03 -0.80 5.55
C SER A 236 -12.53 0.56 6.03
N PHE A 237 -13.43 1.48 6.36
CA PHE A 237 -13.08 2.73 7.03
C PHE A 237 -12.46 2.47 8.42
N LEU A 238 -13.10 1.65 9.27
CA LEU A 238 -12.58 1.32 10.60
C LEU A 238 -11.24 0.59 10.50
N PHE A 239 -11.07 -0.28 9.51
CA PHE A 239 -9.80 -0.93 9.23
C PHE A 239 -8.72 0.08 8.80
N ALA A 240 -9.04 0.98 7.88
CA ALA A 240 -8.13 2.05 7.47
C ALA A 240 -7.76 2.95 8.66
N ASP A 241 -8.72 3.38 9.47
CA ASP A 241 -8.49 4.18 10.69
C ASP A 241 -7.52 3.48 11.63
N GLN A 242 -7.74 2.21 11.93
CA GLN A 242 -6.86 1.41 12.78
C GLN A 242 -5.46 1.21 12.18
N PHE A 243 -5.38 0.97 10.87
CA PHE A 243 -4.13 0.78 10.15
C PHE A 243 -3.29 2.06 10.18
N PHE A 244 -3.87 3.20 9.83
CA PHE A 244 -3.20 4.49 9.86
C PHE A 244 -2.81 4.91 11.29
N ALA A 245 -3.68 4.66 12.27
CA ALA A 245 -3.37 4.89 13.69
C ALA A 245 -2.24 3.99 14.19
N TYR A 246 -2.14 2.77 13.69
CA TYR A 246 -1.01 1.89 13.97
C TYR A 246 0.27 2.43 13.32
N HIS A 247 0.25 2.76 12.03
CA HIS A 247 1.40 3.29 11.32
C HIS A 247 1.94 4.58 11.96
N ALA A 248 1.05 5.51 12.34
CA ALA A 248 1.42 6.73 13.03
C ALA A 248 2.14 6.47 14.38
N ARG A 249 1.67 5.46 15.14
CA ARG A 249 2.33 5.04 16.40
C ARG A 249 3.70 4.42 16.15
N GLU A 250 3.83 3.58 15.11
CA GLU A 250 5.11 2.96 14.75
C GLU A 250 6.15 3.98 14.28
N GLU A 251 5.75 4.95 13.45
CA GLU A 251 6.65 6.05 13.05
C GLU A 251 7.12 6.88 14.23
N LEU A 252 6.23 7.16 15.19
CA LEU A 252 6.58 7.86 16.42
C LEU A 252 7.52 7.02 17.31
N ARG A 253 7.33 5.69 17.35
CA ARG A 253 8.23 4.76 18.04
C ARG A 253 9.62 4.73 17.41
N LYS A 254 9.71 4.64 16.08
CA LYS A 254 10.98 4.69 15.32
C LYS A 254 11.74 5.99 15.59
N LYS A 255 11.06 7.15 15.53
CA LYS A 255 11.68 8.46 15.82
C LYS A 255 12.28 8.54 17.22
N LYS A 256 11.54 8.07 18.23
CA LYS A 256 12.02 7.97 19.62
C LYS A 256 13.25 7.06 19.75
N LEU A 257 13.26 5.90 19.07
CA LEU A 257 14.38 4.96 19.09
C LEU A 257 15.63 5.52 18.40
N MET A 258 15.48 6.29 17.33
CA MET A 258 16.61 6.90 16.61
C MET A 258 17.27 8.05 17.38
N GLY A 259 16.77 8.41 18.57
CA GLY A 259 17.36 9.47 19.39
C GLY A 259 17.31 10.84 18.72
N PHE A 260 16.43 11.02 17.71
CA PHE A 260 16.10 12.34 17.19
C PHE A 260 15.46 13.13 18.32
N GLN A 261 16.28 13.90 19.02
CA GLN A 261 15.81 15.08 19.74
C GLN A 261 15.43 16.07 18.66
N ASP A 262 14.15 16.07 18.27
CA ASP A 262 13.62 17.00 17.27
C ASP A 262 13.94 18.44 17.72
N THR A 263 14.90 19.08 17.04
CA THR A 263 15.13 20.52 17.14
C THR A 263 14.28 21.30 16.14
N ASP A 264 13.51 20.64 15.26
CA ASP A 264 12.71 21.28 14.22
C ASP A 264 11.24 20.81 14.22
N SER A 265 10.35 21.79 14.38
CA SER A 265 8.94 21.74 14.77
C SER A 265 7.92 21.27 13.73
N ASN A 266 8.34 20.73 12.57
CA ASN A 266 7.40 20.45 11.48
C ASN A 266 6.77 19.05 11.52
N ILE A 267 7.27 18.14 12.38
CA ILE A 267 6.75 16.78 12.52
C ILE A 267 5.79 16.64 13.71
N GLU A 268 5.81 17.59 14.65
CA GLU A 268 4.83 17.66 15.73
C GLU A 268 3.39 17.84 15.22
N PHE A 269 3.17 18.29 13.98
CA PHE A 269 1.82 18.56 13.47
C PHE A 269 0.97 17.30 13.24
N ALA A 270 1.56 16.18 12.82
CA ALA A 270 0.81 14.93 12.61
C ALA A 270 0.61 14.11 13.90
N ALA A 271 1.40 14.40 14.94
CA ALA A 271 1.32 13.69 16.23
C ALA A 271 0.70 14.54 17.36
N ASN A 272 0.74 15.88 17.28
CA ASN A 272 0.24 16.83 18.29
C ASN A 272 -0.98 17.65 17.83
N ALA A 273 -1.62 17.34 16.69
CA ALA A 273 -2.91 17.94 16.33
C ALA A 273 -3.99 17.79 17.44
N ASN A 274 -3.77 16.89 18.42
CA ASN A 274 -4.66 16.63 19.54
C ASN A 274 -4.18 17.13 20.92
N THR A 275 -3.03 17.80 21.07
CA THR A 275 -2.50 18.14 22.42
C THR A 275 -2.29 19.63 22.71
N ALA A 276 -2.46 20.53 21.73
CA ALA A 276 -2.23 21.97 21.95
C ALA A 276 -3.50 22.85 21.92
N VAL A 277 -4.71 22.27 21.92
CA VAL A 277 -5.99 23.03 21.83
C VAL A 277 -6.87 22.92 23.09
N ASP A 278 -6.38 22.31 24.17
CA ASP A 278 -7.23 21.93 25.32
C ASP A 278 -7.31 22.91 26.50
N ALA A 279 -6.88 24.17 26.34
CA ALA A 279 -7.05 25.16 27.42
C ALA A 279 -7.88 26.41 27.04
N GLN A 280 -8.06 26.73 25.75
CA GLN A 280 -8.61 28.05 25.37
C GLN A 280 -9.75 28.02 24.34
N LYS A 281 -10.03 26.88 23.70
CA LYS A 281 -11.13 26.72 22.72
C LYS A 281 -12.37 25.97 23.25
N ALA A 282 -12.37 25.60 24.54
CA ALA A 282 -13.46 24.84 25.17
C ALA A 282 -14.76 25.67 25.35
N ASP A 283 -14.67 27.00 25.38
CA ASP A 283 -15.82 27.88 25.64
C ASP A 283 -16.59 28.26 24.36
N ASP A 284 -15.89 28.39 23.22
CA ASP A 284 -16.51 28.81 21.95
C ASP A 284 -17.12 27.65 21.14
N MET A 285 -16.69 26.41 21.37
CA MET A 285 -17.19 25.21 20.66
C MET A 285 -18.47 24.60 21.23
N ALA A 286 -19.04 25.17 22.30
CA ALA A 286 -20.26 24.65 22.94
C ALA A 286 -21.54 24.89 22.14
N LYS A 287 -21.54 25.73 21.09
CA LYS A 287 -22.76 26.12 20.36
C LYS A 287 -22.93 25.52 18.96
N GLY A 288 -21.93 24.84 18.39
CA GLY A 288 -22.00 24.26 17.03
C GLY A 288 -21.99 22.73 16.93
N LYS A 289 -21.60 22.00 17.98
CA LYS A 289 -21.29 20.55 17.90
C LYS A 289 -22.42 19.62 18.36
N ALA A 290 -23.66 19.86 17.94
CA ALA A 290 -24.77 18.94 18.25
C ALA A 290 -24.92 17.81 17.20
N LEU A 291 -24.52 18.03 15.94
CA LEU A 291 -24.72 17.05 14.86
C LEU A 291 -23.52 16.09 14.67
N ALA A 292 -22.28 16.61 14.75
CA ALA A 292 -21.06 15.79 14.61
C ALA A 292 -20.78 14.88 15.83
N ARG A 293 -21.27 15.25 17.04
CA ARG A 293 -21.06 14.45 18.27
C ARG A 293 -21.83 13.13 18.27
N SER A 294 -22.92 13.00 17.51
CA SER A 294 -23.73 11.78 17.46
C SER A 294 -22.97 10.59 16.85
N GLN A 295 -22.14 10.84 15.83
CA GLN A 295 -21.32 9.79 15.21
C GLN A 295 -20.06 9.49 16.02
N SER A 296 -19.35 10.51 16.52
CA SER A 296 -18.14 10.29 17.34
C SER A 296 -18.42 9.72 18.74
N GLN A 297 -19.59 9.97 19.35
CA GLN A 297 -19.95 9.35 20.64
C GLN A 297 -20.30 7.87 20.49
N ARG A 298 -20.92 7.46 19.37
CA ARG A 298 -21.12 6.04 19.05
C ARG A 298 -19.80 5.30 18.84
N VAL A 299 -18.76 5.97 18.32
CA VAL A 299 -17.42 5.39 18.17
C VAL A 299 -16.65 5.34 19.50
N LYS A 300 -16.90 6.28 20.43
CA LYS A 300 -16.24 6.31 21.74
C LYS A 300 -16.75 5.26 22.72
N GLU A 301 -18.04 4.89 22.68
CA GLU A 301 -18.57 3.79 23.51
C GLU A 301 -18.07 2.39 23.06
N VAL A 302 -17.52 2.28 21.84
CA VAL A 302 -16.86 1.06 21.34
C VAL A 302 -15.38 0.97 21.79
N LYS A 303 -14.77 2.08 22.27
CA LYS A 303 -13.32 2.17 22.53
C LYS A 303 -12.84 1.65 23.90
N GLU A 304 -13.73 1.17 24.77
CA GLU A 304 -13.34 0.57 26.08
C GLU A 304 -13.33 -0.97 26.10
N GLY A 305 -13.14 -1.60 24.93
CA GLY A 305 -12.82 -3.03 24.77
C GLY A 305 -11.35 -3.26 24.41
N THR A 306 -10.45 -3.12 25.38
CA THR A 306 -8.97 -3.13 25.25
C THR A 306 -8.32 -4.48 24.89
N SER A 307 -9.08 -5.49 24.46
CA SER A 307 -8.57 -6.81 23.98
C SER A 307 -8.58 -6.96 22.46
N PHE A 308 -9.31 -6.11 21.74
CA PHE A 308 -9.73 -6.36 20.35
C PHE A 308 -8.82 -5.69 19.30
N ARG A 309 -8.12 -4.61 19.67
CA ARG A 309 -7.21 -3.83 18.81
C ARG A 309 -5.80 -4.43 18.72
N ASP A 310 -5.41 -5.24 19.69
CA ASP A 310 -4.08 -5.84 19.75
C ASP A 310 -4.03 -7.19 18.96
N GLU A 311 -5.15 -7.92 18.83
CA GLU A 311 -5.30 -9.08 17.92
C GLU A 311 -5.33 -8.66 16.43
N VAL A 312 -5.93 -7.52 16.10
CA VAL A 312 -6.09 -7.05 14.71
C VAL A 312 -4.74 -6.62 14.11
N VAL A 313 -3.85 -6.07 14.96
CA VAL A 313 -2.50 -5.65 14.58
C VAL A 313 -1.53 -6.83 14.47
N GLU A 314 -1.68 -7.89 15.28
CA GLU A 314 -0.85 -9.11 15.19
C GLU A 314 -1.28 -10.04 14.03
N TYR A 315 -2.58 -10.09 13.73
CA TYR A 315 -3.15 -10.81 12.58
C TYR A 315 -2.76 -10.16 11.24
N ALA A 316 -2.85 -8.82 11.11
CA ALA A 316 -2.34 -8.10 9.94
C ALA A 316 -0.84 -8.41 9.70
N TYR A 317 -0.04 -8.53 10.77
CA TYR A 317 1.38 -8.88 10.67
C TYR A 317 1.65 -10.32 10.20
N ARG A 318 0.89 -11.34 10.60
CA ARG A 318 1.03 -12.71 10.07
C ARG A 318 0.54 -12.85 8.64
N PHE A 319 -0.51 -12.11 8.34
CA PHE A 319 -1.13 -12.06 7.04
C PHE A 319 -0.21 -11.46 5.97
N TYR A 320 0.43 -10.32 6.24
CA TYR A 320 1.36 -9.68 5.29
C TYR A 320 2.71 -10.39 5.17
N ALA A 321 3.14 -11.14 6.20
CA ALA A 321 4.38 -11.91 6.15
C ALA A 321 4.27 -13.20 5.31
N ALA A 322 3.08 -13.84 5.22
CA ALA A 322 2.83 -14.99 4.34
C ALA A 322 2.64 -14.60 2.86
N LEU A 323 2.08 -13.42 2.59
CA LEU A 323 1.85 -12.86 1.25
C LEU A 323 3.14 -12.54 0.46
N ALA A 324 4.27 -12.31 1.15
CA ALA A 324 5.58 -12.05 0.52
C ALA A 324 6.39 -13.32 0.18
N GLY A 325 5.83 -14.52 0.39
CA GLY A 325 6.59 -15.79 0.28
C GLY A 325 7.72 -15.93 1.31
N ALA A 326 7.83 -14.99 2.26
CA ALA A 326 8.70 -15.11 3.40
C ALA A 326 8.14 -16.21 4.30
N LYS A 327 8.83 -17.36 4.37
CA LYS A 327 8.73 -18.20 5.56
C LYS A 327 9.10 -17.27 6.71
N THR A 328 8.13 -16.87 7.52
CA THR A 328 8.42 -16.13 8.73
C THR A 328 9.38 -17.00 9.54
N ASP A 329 10.61 -16.54 9.69
CA ASP A 329 11.62 -17.09 10.60
C ASP A 329 11.14 -17.06 12.07
N ALA A 330 9.87 -16.78 12.35
CA ALA A 330 9.23 -16.97 13.65
C ALA A 330 9.17 -18.45 14.09
N GLU A 331 9.41 -19.43 13.20
CA GLU A 331 9.74 -20.81 13.62
C GLU A 331 11.25 -21.04 13.86
N HIS A 332 12.08 -20.06 13.50
CA HIS A 332 13.43 -19.87 14.01
C HIS A 332 13.43 -18.73 15.04
N GLU A 333 12.62 -18.85 16.10
CA GLU A 333 13.22 -18.53 17.41
C GLU A 333 14.61 -19.18 17.37
N GLU A 334 15.68 -18.42 17.61
CA GLU A 334 17.04 -18.91 17.73
C GLU A 334 17.11 -19.89 18.91
N ARG A 335 16.44 -21.03 18.77
CA ARG A 335 16.48 -22.14 19.70
C ARG A 335 17.86 -22.68 19.51
N VAL A 336 18.73 -22.28 20.44
CA VAL A 336 19.98 -22.96 20.67
C VAL A 336 19.70 -24.47 20.57
N PRO A 337 20.45 -25.21 19.74
CA PRO A 337 20.21 -26.63 19.54
C PRO A 337 19.96 -27.34 20.87
N GLU A 338 19.08 -28.34 20.89
CA GLU A 338 18.60 -28.96 22.13
C GLU A 338 19.74 -29.35 23.10
N ARG A 339 20.90 -29.77 22.56
CA ARG A 339 22.12 -30.05 23.33
C ARG A 339 22.63 -28.87 24.18
N PHE A 340 22.44 -27.64 23.76
CA PHE A 340 22.84 -26.42 24.47
C PHE A 340 21.70 -25.83 25.33
N SER A 341 20.45 -26.19 25.03
CA SER A 341 19.30 -25.77 25.85
C SER A 341 19.32 -26.40 27.26
N ASP A 342 19.84 -27.62 27.39
CA ASP A 342 19.89 -28.37 28.65
C ASP A 342 21.20 -29.14 28.79
N ALA A 343 22.07 -28.68 29.71
CA ALA A 343 23.35 -29.32 30.00
C ALA A 343 23.21 -30.78 30.48
N ALA A 344 22.06 -31.19 31.05
CA ALA A 344 21.84 -32.57 31.48
C ALA A 344 21.80 -33.56 30.31
N LYS A 345 21.55 -33.09 29.08
CA LYS A 345 21.58 -33.92 27.86
C LYS A 345 23.00 -34.29 27.43
N PHE A 346 24.04 -33.61 27.95
CA PHE A 346 25.43 -34.02 27.75
C PHE A 346 25.75 -35.27 28.56
N ARG A 347 25.97 -36.39 27.87
CA ARG A 347 26.41 -37.65 28.49
C ARG A 347 27.91 -37.61 28.82
N HIS A 348 28.27 -36.85 29.85
CA HIS A 348 29.65 -36.79 30.35
C HIS A 348 30.01 -38.08 31.09
N LYS A 349 31.06 -38.77 30.63
CA LYS A 349 31.62 -39.96 31.28
C LYS A 349 33.12 -39.75 31.46
N ALA A 350 33.48 -39.13 32.58
CA ALA A 350 34.88 -38.91 32.91
C ALA A 350 35.60 -40.25 33.10
N LYS A 351 36.83 -40.37 32.59
CA LYS A 351 37.67 -41.53 32.88
C LYS A 351 38.13 -41.44 34.34
N GLU A 352 37.67 -42.37 35.17
CA GLU A 352 38.14 -42.45 36.54
C GLU A 352 39.59 -42.92 36.57
N GLN A 353 40.43 -42.18 37.29
CA GLN A 353 41.81 -42.55 37.54
C GLN A 353 42.01 -42.74 39.04
N HIS A 354 42.90 -43.67 39.35
CA HIS A 354 43.32 -43.90 40.72
C HIS A 354 43.88 -42.60 41.32
N PRO A 355 43.49 -42.21 42.55
CA PRO A 355 43.87 -40.91 43.14
C PRO A 355 45.38 -40.65 43.18
N VAL A 356 46.19 -41.70 43.30
CA VAL A 356 47.66 -41.65 43.39
C VAL A 356 48.34 -41.59 42.01
N TYR A 357 47.65 -42.00 40.94
CA TYR A 357 48.18 -42.05 39.57
C TYR A 357 47.46 -41.07 38.64
N ARG A 358 47.26 -39.84 39.11
CA ARG A 358 46.68 -38.77 38.29
C ARG A 358 47.76 -38.12 37.43
N THR A 359 47.53 -38.06 36.13
CA THR A 359 48.33 -37.24 35.22
C THR A 359 47.66 -35.88 35.03
N SER A 360 48.43 -34.83 34.78
CA SER A 360 47.89 -33.50 34.44
C SER A 360 47.01 -33.53 33.19
N ASN A 361 47.28 -34.44 32.26
CA ASN A 361 46.45 -34.67 31.09
C ASN A 361 45.04 -35.19 31.44
N ASN A 362 44.87 -35.82 32.60
CA ASN A 362 43.57 -36.29 33.06
C ASN A 362 42.66 -35.17 33.55
N ASP A 363 43.17 -33.97 33.79
CA ASP A 363 42.35 -32.84 34.20
C ASP A 363 41.51 -32.29 33.02
N TYR A 364 41.99 -32.46 31.78
CA TYR A 364 41.23 -32.16 30.57
C TYR A 364 40.06 -33.13 30.40
N GLY A 365 38.84 -32.59 30.32
CA GLY A 365 37.62 -33.39 30.15
C GLY A 365 37.11 -34.06 31.43
N ARG A 366 37.71 -33.81 32.59
CA ARG A 366 37.23 -34.36 33.87
C ARG A 366 36.03 -33.62 34.46
N LYS A 367 35.90 -32.32 34.20
CA LYS A 367 34.79 -31.49 34.67
C LYS A 367 33.59 -31.66 33.72
N ALA A 368 32.41 -31.96 34.27
CA ALA A 368 31.17 -31.96 33.51
C ALA A 368 30.74 -30.51 33.20
N PRO A 369 30.20 -30.24 32.00
CA PRO A 369 29.72 -28.90 31.65
C PRO A 369 28.46 -28.54 32.47
N GLY A 370 28.41 -27.31 32.97
CA GLY A 370 27.22 -26.74 33.60
C GLY A 370 26.38 -25.91 32.64
N GLN A 371 25.16 -25.55 33.02
CA GLN A 371 24.29 -24.70 32.20
C GLN A 371 24.92 -23.31 31.94
N MET A 372 25.67 -22.78 32.90
CA MET A 372 26.41 -21.52 32.75
C MET A 372 27.56 -21.60 31.73
N ASP A 373 28.00 -22.80 31.38
CA ASP A 373 29.02 -23.04 30.35
C ASP A 373 28.39 -23.14 28.93
N MET A 374 27.05 -23.16 28.82
CA MET A 374 26.33 -23.20 27.53
C MET A 374 26.22 -21.79 26.92
N PRO A 375 26.35 -21.64 25.59
CA PRO A 375 26.23 -20.34 24.95
C PRO A 375 24.76 -19.84 24.96
N MET A 376 24.59 -18.52 25.04
CA MET A 376 23.26 -17.90 24.99
C MET A 376 22.67 -17.87 23.57
N SER A 377 23.52 -17.92 22.54
CA SER A 377 23.11 -18.01 21.14
C SER A 377 24.05 -18.94 20.36
N TRP A 378 23.54 -19.59 19.31
CA TRP A 378 24.30 -20.52 18.47
C TRP A 378 24.01 -20.29 16.99
N THR A 379 24.98 -19.73 16.28
CA THR A 379 24.91 -19.51 14.83
C THR A 379 25.70 -20.58 14.09
N GLY A 380 25.10 -21.76 13.93
CA GLY A 380 25.69 -22.85 13.14
C GLY A 380 25.56 -22.58 11.64
N LEU A 381 26.59 -22.87 10.85
CA LEU A 381 26.50 -22.86 9.39
C LEU A 381 25.81 -24.15 8.93
N ASN A 382 24.65 -24.04 8.29
CA ASN A 382 23.99 -25.19 7.66
C ASN A 382 24.68 -25.50 6.31
N GLY A 383 25.36 -26.63 6.23
CA GLY A 383 26.03 -27.10 5.02
C GLY A 383 25.11 -27.81 4.02
N GLU A 384 23.83 -28.02 4.33
CA GLU A 384 22.88 -28.81 3.53
C GLU A 384 22.85 -28.38 2.07
N PHE A 385 22.75 -27.07 1.83
CA PHE A 385 22.80 -26.51 0.48
C PHE A 385 24.11 -26.85 -0.22
N THR A 386 25.26 -26.64 0.43
CA THR A 386 26.57 -26.94 -0.16
C THR A 386 26.83 -28.44 -0.37
N THR A 387 26.25 -29.30 0.47
CA THR A 387 26.36 -30.75 0.34
C THR A 387 25.48 -31.32 -0.76
N SER A 388 24.43 -30.61 -1.16
CA SER A 388 23.57 -31.00 -2.28
C SER A 388 24.28 -30.94 -3.64
N PHE A 389 25.38 -30.18 -3.75
CA PHE A 389 26.22 -30.15 -4.94
C PHE A 389 27.02 -31.44 -5.07
N HIS A 390 26.51 -32.36 -5.88
CA HIS A 390 27.18 -33.63 -6.17
C HIS A 390 28.44 -33.38 -6.99
N ASN A 391 29.59 -33.86 -6.50
CA ASN A 391 30.90 -33.76 -7.16
C ASN A 391 31.24 -32.34 -7.63
N MET A 392 32.07 -31.61 -6.87
CA MET A 392 32.59 -30.27 -7.20
C MET A 392 33.40 -30.18 -8.52
N LYS A 393 33.42 -31.23 -9.34
CA LYS A 393 33.96 -31.25 -10.69
C LYS A 393 32.81 -31.09 -11.68
N TYR A 394 32.42 -29.84 -11.93
CA TYR A 394 31.49 -29.55 -13.01
C TYR A 394 32.17 -29.86 -14.35
N HIS A 395 31.62 -30.80 -15.10
CA HIS A 395 32.04 -31.10 -16.47
C HIS A 395 30.94 -30.63 -17.42
N PHE A 396 31.25 -29.64 -18.25
CA PHE A 396 30.36 -29.21 -19.33
C PHE A 396 30.54 -30.13 -20.54
N THR A 397 29.52 -30.94 -20.83
CA THR A 397 29.48 -31.83 -22.01
C THR A 397 28.48 -31.36 -23.07
N GLY A 398 27.94 -30.14 -22.94
CA GLY A 398 27.00 -29.57 -23.89
C GLY A 398 27.67 -29.18 -25.21
N PHE A 399 26.96 -29.33 -26.32
CA PHE A 399 27.34 -28.69 -27.58
C PHE A 399 26.99 -27.20 -27.53
N ASN A 400 27.81 -26.36 -28.16
CA ASN A 400 27.46 -24.96 -28.35
C ASN A 400 26.38 -24.86 -29.45
N CYS A 401 25.13 -24.68 -29.06
CA CYS A 401 24.00 -24.48 -29.96
C CYS A 401 23.54 -23.00 -29.98
N ALA A 402 24.35 -22.07 -29.49
CA ALA A 402 24.01 -20.66 -29.54
C ALA A 402 23.98 -20.20 -31.00
N LYS A 403 22.85 -19.64 -31.43
CA LYS A 403 22.74 -18.97 -32.72
C LYS A 403 23.61 -17.72 -32.70
N THR A 404 24.53 -17.59 -33.66
CA THR A 404 25.31 -16.37 -33.83
C THR A 404 24.35 -15.25 -34.23
N SER A 405 24.12 -14.29 -33.34
CA SER A 405 23.34 -13.08 -33.65
C SER A 405 24.27 -11.91 -33.91
N SER A 406 24.12 -11.29 -35.07
CA SER A 406 24.81 -10.08 -35.44
C SER A 406 24.13 -8.88 -34.79
N LYS A 407 24.91 -8.03 -34.12
CA LYS A 407 24.41 -6.74 -33.59
C LYS A 407 24.14 -5.69 -34.67
N ILE A 408 24.48 -5.99 -35.92
CA ILE A 408 24.46 -5.03 -37.03
C ILE A 408 23.19 -5.23 -37.86
N HIS A 409 22.94 -6.44 -38.37
CA HIS A 409 21.76 -6.76 -39.15
C HIS A 409 21.38 -8.24 -38.99
N ASN A 410 20.08 -8.52 -38.78
CA ASN A 410 19.53 -9.87 -38.63
C ASN A 410 19.78 -10.79 -39.84
N THR A 411 20.12 -10.23 -41.00
CA THR A 411 20.46 -11.00 -42.21
C THR A 411 21.84 -11.67 -42.13
N MET A 412 22.66 -11.32 -41.14
CA MET A 412 23.97 -11.93 -40.88
C MET A 412 23.96 -12.91 -39.70
N ASP A 413 22.77 -13.28 -39.21
CA ASP A 413 22.67 -14.34 -38.21
C ASP A 413 22.88 -15.69 -38.91
N ASP A 414 23.87 -16.47 -38.48
CA ASP A 414 24.10 -17.82 -39.01
C ASP A 414 22.88 -18.70 -38.70
N PHE A 415 22.48 -19.52 -39.68
CA PHE A 415 21.24 -20.30 -39.67
C PHE A 415 21.07 -21.21 -38.45
#